data_AF-A0A4P5TYF9-F1
#
_entry.id   AF-A0A4P5TYF9-F1
#
_cell.length_a   1.000
_cell.length_b   1.000
_cell.length_c   1.000
_cell.angle_alpha   90.00
_cell.angle_beta   90.00
_cell.angle_gamma   90.00
#
_symmetry.space_group_name_H-M   'P 1'
#
loop_
_entity.id
_entity.type
_entity.pdbx_description
1 polymer ?
#
loop_
_entity_poly.entity_id
_entity_poly.type
_entity_poly.pdbx_seq_one_letter_code
_entity_poly.pdbx_strand_id
1 'polypeptide(L)'
;MKIDITINEVLCFPLPDRPIHRIFDGFDDLPEGPTLKVYAIKEIVVEKLLALSDRARNEPRDLYDLWHLFDSADLRIAELRTELDAKLALRKRVIAGMEQAIAAKEDRLRRLWVNRLAHQTSQLPPFDEVFRDVMRVVRAAGLPGPQPK
;
A
#
# COMPACT_ATOMS: atom_id res chain seq x y z
N MET A 1 -13.80 -16.00 7.71
CA MET A 1 -13.27 -15.37 6.47
C MET A 1 -14.02 -14.07 6.24
N LYS A 2 -13.33 -12.96 5.99
CA LYS A 2 -13.93 -11.66 5.65
C LYS A 2 -13.66 -11.38 4.18
N ILE A 3 -14.70 -11.03 3.43
CA ILE A 3 -14.60 -10.62 2.02
C ILE A 3 -15.08 -9.18 1.95
N ASP A 4 -14.27 -8.31 1.34
CA ASP A 4 -14.60 -6.92 1.08
C ASP A 4 -14.68 -6.73 -0.44
N ILE A 5 -15.74 -6.07 -0.92
CA ILE A 5 -15.99 -5.83 -2.35
C ILE A 5 -16.09 -4.31 -2.56
N THR A 6 -15.25 -3.77 -3.44
CA THR A 6 -15.27 -2.36 -3.85
C THR A 6 -15.95 -2.23 -5.21
N ILE A 7 -17.00 -1.40 -5.28
CA ILE A 7 -17.80 -1.23 -6.51
C ILE A 7 -17.42 0.06 -7.26
N ASN A 8 -16.90 1.06 -6.54
CA ASN A 8 -16.54 2.35 -7.11
C ASN A 8 -15.02 2.54 -7.04
N GLU A 9 -14.34 2.15 -8.10
CA GLU A 9 -12.88 2.22 -8.21
C GLU A 9 -12.46 2.64 -9.62
N VAL A 10 -11.38 3.41 -9.69
CA VAL A 10 -10.66 3.70 -10.93
C VAL A 10 -9.44 2.79 -10.98
N LEU A 11 -9.33 1.97 -12.02
CA LEU A 11 -8.12 1.20 -12.32
C LEU A 11 -7.23 2.03 -13.22
N CYS A 12 -6.04 2.37 -12.75
CA CYS A 12 -5.09 3.20 -13.48
C CYS A 12 -4.10 2.36 -14.30
N PHE A 13 -3.95 1.08 -13.97
CA PHE A 13 -3.07 0.14 -14.66
C PHE A 13 -3.86 -1.07 -15.22
N PRO A 14 -3.38 -1.71 -16.30
CA PRO A 14 -3.92 -2.98 -16.76
C PRO A 14 -3.86 -4.06 -15.68
N LEU A 15 -4.83 -4.98 -15.70
CA LEU A 15 -4.87 -6.13 -14.79
C LEU A 15 -4.07 -7.29 -15.38
N PRO A 16 -2.84 -7.58 -14.91
CA PRO A 16 -2.12 -8.77 -15.32
C PRO A 16 -2.83 -10.05 -14.85
N ASP A 17 -2.79 -11.07 -15.69
CA ASP A 17 -3.18 -12.42 -15.30
C ASP A 17 -2.02 -13.08 -14.54
N ARG A 18 -2.32 -13.67 -13.38
CA ARG A 18 -1.35 -14.39 -12.52
C ARG A 18 -1.85 -15.80 -12.20
N PRO A 19 -0.94 -16.77 -12.08
CA PRO A 19 -1.31 -18.12 -11.70
C PRO A 19 -1.61 -18.20 -10.20
N ILE A 20 -2.41 -19.20 -9.83
CA ILE A 20 -2.55 -19.60 -8.43
C ILE A 20 -1.33 -20.44 -8.06
N HIS A 21 -0.64 -20.07 -6.97
CA HIS A 21 0.50 -20.83 -6.49
C HIS A 21 0.05 -22.09 -5.74
N ARG A 22 0.32 -23.26 -6.33
CA ARG A 22 0.03 -24.58 -5.76
C ARG A 22 1.20 -25.10 -4.94
N ILE A 23 1.38 -24.52 -3.76
CA ILE A 23 2.53 -24.84 -2.89
C ILE A 23 2.27 -25.98 -1.91
N PHE A 24 1.04 -26.49 -1.83
CA PHE A 24 0.65 -27.58 -0.94
C PHE A 24 0.07 -28.75 -1.72
N ASP A 25 0.41 -29.96 -1.28
CA ASP A 25 -0.15 -31.21 -1.78
C ASP A 25 -1.65 -31.25 -1.44
N GLY A 26 -2.51 -31.24 -2.46
CA GLY A 26 -3.98 -31.14 -2.32
C GLY A 26 -4.62 -29.92 -2.98
N PHE A 27 -3.84 -29.08 -3.68
CA PHE A 27 -4.33 -27.99 -4.54
C PHE A 27 -4.20 -28.31 -6.04
N ASP A 28 -4.17 -29.60 -6.38
CA ASP A 28 -4.10 -30.12 -7.75
C ASP A 28 -5.41 -29.93 -8.54
N ASP A 29 -6.53 -29.74 -7.86
CA ASP A 29 -7.85 -29.44 -8.41
C ASP A 29 -8.01 -27.99 -8.92
N LEU A 30 -7.14 -27.07 -8.48
CA LEU A 30 -7.14 -25.68 -8.93
C LEU A 30 -6.78 -25.58 -10.42
N PRO A 31 -7.13 -24.49 -11.14
CA PRO A 31 -6.83 -24.35 -12.58
C PRO A 31 -5.35 -23.99 -12.84
N GLU A 32 -4.78 -24.47 -13.95
CA GLU A 32 -3.36 -24.25 -14.32
C GLU A 32 -3.18 -22.95 -15.10
N GLY A 33 -1.97 -22.38 -15.00
CA GLY A 33 -1.62 -21.16 -15.74
C GLY A 33 -2.22 -19.88 -15.14
N PRO A 34 -2.05 -18.74 -15.84
CA PRO A 34 -2.50 -17.44 -15.37
C PRO A 34 -4.04 -17.35 -15.47
N THR A 35 -4.70 -17.49 -14.33
CA THR A 35 -6.16 -17.65 -14.24
C THR A 35 -6.84 -16.51 -13.48
N LEU A 36 -6.07 -15.67 -12.80
CA LEU A 36 -6.59 -14.58 -11.99
C LEU A 36 -6.11 -13.22 -12.49
N LYS A 37 -7.06 -12.32 -12.76
CA LYS A 37 -6.76 -10.90 -12.93
C LYS A 37 -6.48 -10.28 -11.57
N VAL A 38 -5.28 -9.74 -11.40
CA VAL A 38 -4.86 -9.09 -10.17
C VAL A 38 -4.40 -7.67 -10.44
N TYR A 39 -4.26 -6.87 -9.38
CA TYR A 39 -3.72 -5.53 -9.50
C TYR A 39 -2.24 -5.59 -9.88
N ALA A 40 -1.84 -4.69 -10.79
CA ALA A 40 -0.42 -4.46 -11.03
C ALA A 40 0.25 -3.95 -9.74
N ILE A 41 1.55 -4.22 -9.56
CA ILE A 41 2.27 -3.77 -8.35
C ILE A 41 2.16 -2.25 -8.15
N LYS A 42 2.23 -1.47 -9.25
CA LYS A 42 2.03 -0.01 -9.23
C LYS A 42 0.67 0.39 -8.66
N GLU A 43 -0.39 -0.32 -9.05
CA GLU A 43 -1.76 -0.12 -8.57
C GLU A 43 -1.87 -0.39 -7.05
N ILE A 44 -1.23 -1.47 -6.59
CA ILE A 44 -1.18 -1.81 -5.16
C ILE A 44 -0.45 -0.72 -4.37
N VAL A 45 0.71 -0.26 -4.84
CA VAL A 45 1.49 0.81 -4.19
C VAL A 45 0.67 2.10 -4.09
N VAL A 46 0.00 2.51 -5.17
CA VAL A 46 -0.90 3.68 -5.17
C VAL A 46 -1.96 3.51 -4.10
N GLU A 47 -2.70 2.39 -4.09
CA GLU A 47 -3.75 2.14 -3.10
C GLU A 47 -3.24 2.16 -1.65
N LYS A 48 -2.08 1.54 -1.41
CA LYS A 48 -1.47 1.51 -0.08
C LYS A 48 -1.02 2.88 0.38
N LEU A 49 -0.47 3.73 -0.49
CA LEU A 49 -0.12 5.12 -0.15
C LEU A 49 -1.36 5.94 0.22
N LEU A 50 -2.45 5.75 -0.51
CA LEU A 50 -3.71 6.44 -0.23
C LEU A 50 -4.34 6.01 1.09
N ALA A 51 -4.27 4.70 1.39
CA ALA A 51 -4.70 4.13 2.65
C ALA A 51 -3.83 4.59 3.82
N LEU A 52 -2.50 4.58 3.67
CA LEU A 52 -1.56 4.99 4.69
C LEU A 52 -1.65 6.51 4.98
N SER A 53 -1.97 7.33 3.98
CA SER A 53 -2.19 8.78 4.17
C SER A 53 -3.59 9.16 4.62
N ASP A 54 -4.54 8.22 4.65
CA ASP A 54 -5.88 8.48 5.17
C ASP A 54 -5.83 8.61 6.71
N ARG A 55 -6.41 9.69 7.24
CA ARG A 55 -6.47 9.94 8.69
C ARG A 55 -7.36 8.92 9.43
N ALA A 56 -8.41 8.43 8.78
CA ALA A 56 -9.35 7.50 9.40
C ALA A 56 -8.78 6.07 9.49
N ARG A 57 -7.92 5.68 8.55
CA ARG A 57 -7.36 4.34 8.47
C ARG A 57 -6.05 4.26 9.25
N ASN A 58 -5.88 3.30 10.14
CA ASN A 58 -4.70 3.21 11.01
C ASN A 58 -4.18 1.78 11.09
N GLU A 59 -4.03 1.14 9.94
CA GLU A 59 -3.64 -0.26 9.83
C GLU A 59 -2.12 -0.39 9.61
N PRO A 60 -1.35 -0.92 10.57
CA PRO A 60 0.10 -1.11 10.44
C PRO A 60 0.51 -1.93 9.21
N ARG A 61 -0.32 -2.86 8.76
CA ARG A 61 -0.05 -3.67 7.57
C ARG A 61 0.16 -2.83 6.32
N ASP A 62 -0.57 -1.71 6.15
CA ASP A 62 -0.38 -0.87 4.97
C ASP A 62 1.03 -0.22 4.94
N LEU A 63 1.62 0.07 6.11
CA LEU A 63 3.01 0.53 6.22
C LEU A 63 4.00 -0.60 5.90
N TYR A 64 3.78 -1.80 6.45
CA TYR A 64 4.60 -2.98 6.17
C TYR A 64 4.62 -3.34 4.68
N ASP A 65 3.44 -3.39 4.05
CA ASP A 65 3.30 -3.73 2.65
C ASP A 65 4.06 -2.72 1.77
N LEU A 66 3.97 -1.41 2.06
CA LEU A 66 4.71 -0.40 1.32
C LEU A 66 6.22 -0.53 1.50
N TRP A 67 6.69 -0.75 2.72
CA TRP A 67 8.12 -0.97 2.97
C TRP A 67 8.66 -2.15 2.16
N HIS A 68 7.94 -3.28 2.18
CA HIS A 68 8.33 -4.46 1.41
C HIS A 68 8.27 -4.24 -0.10
N LEU A 69 7.25 -3.53 -0.60
CA LEU A 69 7.11 -3.23 -2.02
C LEU A 69 8.14 -2.23 -2.53
N PHE A 70 8.55 -1.25 -1.72
CA PHE A 70 9.62 -0.31 -2.11
C PHE A 70 11.00 -0.94 -2.11
N ASP A 71 11.24 -1.94 -1.26
CA ASP A 71 12.50 -2.70 -1.27
C ASP A 71 12.58 -3.67 -2.47
N SER A 72 11.46 -4.32 -2.81
CA SER A 72 11.43 -5.35 -3.85
C SER A 72 11.17 -4.84 -5.27
N ALA A 73 10.68 -3.62 -5.44
CA ALA A 73 10.33 -3.06 -6.75
C ALA A 73 11.08 -1.76 -7.03
N ASP A 74 11.64 -1.64 -8.24
CA ASP A 74 12.23 -0.40 -8.76
C ASP A 74 11.11 0.60 -9.10
N LEU A 75 10.52 1.19 -8.06
CA LEU A 75 9.36 2.09 -8.15
C LEU A 75 9.64 3.41 -7.46
N ARG A 76 9.38 4.50 -8.18
CA ARG A 76 9.47 5.86 -7.67
C ARG A 76 8.07 6.45 -7.57
N ILE A 77 7.68 6.88 -6.37
CA ILE A 77 6.37 7.51 -6.12
C ILE A 77 6.15 8.71 -7.05
N ALA A 78 7.21 9.46 -7.38
CA ALA A 78 7.15 10.58 -8.32
C ALA A 78 6.60 10.18 -9.71
N GLU A 79 6.82 8.94 -10.15
CA GLU A 79 6.30 8.41 -11.42
C GLU A 79 4.82 8.00 -11.35
N LEU A 80 4.26 7.88 -10.15
CA LEU A 80 2.88 7.45 -9.90
C LEU A 80 1.94 8.63 -9.62
N ARG A 81 2.40 9.85 -9.93
CA ARG A 81 1.73 11.09 -9.52
C ARG A 81 0.34 11.22 -10.15
N THR A 82 0.24 10.95 -11.45
CA THR A 82 -1.02 11.03 -12.19
C THR A 82 -2.06 10.08 -11.61
N GLU A 83 -1.67 8.87 -11.25
CA GLU A 83 -2.54 7.84 -10.73
C GLU A 83 -2.97 8.14 -9.29
N LEU A 84 -2.04 8.63 -8.46
CA LEU A 84 -2.37 9.14 -7.13
C LEU A 84 -3.41 10.25 -7.20
N ASP A 85 -3.23 11.24 -8.08
CA ASP A 85 -4.16 12.36 -8.24
C ASP A 85 -5.53 11.88 -8.74
N ALA A 86 -5.58 10.98 -9.73
CA ALA A 86 -6.83 10.41 -10.23
C ALA A 86 -7.62 9.67 -9.14
N LYS A 87 -6.93 8.86 -8.33
CA LYS A 87 -7.57 8.11 -7.23
C LYS A 87 -7.98 9.00 -6.06
N LEU A 88 -7.19 10.03 -5.75
CA LEU A 88 -7.53 11.01 -4.71
C LEU A 88 -8.75 11.84 -5.09
N ALA A 89 -8.87 12.22 -6.36
CA ALA A 89 -10.03 12.96 -6.87
C ALA A 89 -11.35 12.20 -6.65
N LEU A 90 -11.37 10.88 -6.91
CA LEU A 90 -12.53 10.02 -6.62
C LEU A 90 -12.90 10.04 -5.13
N ARG A 91 -11.90 10.17 -4.25
CA ARG A 91 -12.05 10.24 -2.79
C ARG A 91 -12.24 11.66 -2.26
N LYS A 92 -12.36 12.67 -3.13
CA LYS A 92 -12.45 14.10 -2.78
C LYS A 92 -11.29 14.53 -1.86
N ARG A 93 -10.11 13.97 -2.08
CA ARG A 93 -8.86 14.29 -1.39
C ARG A 93 -7.88 14.87 -2.40
N VAL A 94 -6.82 15.49 -1.90
CA VAL A 94 -5.70 15.99 -2.72
C VAL A 94 -4.40 15.43 -2.17
N ILE A 95 -3.36 15.39 -3.02
CA ILE A 95 -2.05 14.85 -2.64
C ILE A 95 -1.25 15.80 -1.75
N ALA A 96 -1.60 17.09 -1.77
CA ALA A 96 -1.03 18.11 -0.89
C ALA A 96 -1.17 17.70 0.58
N GLY A 97 -0.05 17.66 1.30
CA GLY A 97 -0.03 17.25 2.70
C GLY A 97 0.03 15.75 2.96
N MET A 98 0.18 14.91 1.91
CA MET A 98 0.24 13.44 2.06
C MET A 98 1.39 13.00 2.97
N GLU A 99 2.59 13.57 2.78
CA GLU A 99 3.75 13.27 3.63
C GLU A 99 3.44 13.58 5.10
N GLN A 100 2.92 14.77 5.38
CA GLN A 100 2.60 15.21 6.74
C GLN A 100 1.49 14.34 7.36
N ALA A 101 0.53 13.89 6.56
CA ALA A 101 -0.53 12.98 7.01
C ALA A 101 0.03 11.61 7.43
N ILE A 102 1.01 11.07 6.70
CA ILE A 102 1.70 9.82 7.08
C ILE A 102 2.56 10.05 8.32
N ALA A 103 3.35 11.12 8.34
CA ALA A 103 4.20 11.50 9.47
C ALA A 103 3.41 11.61 10.78
N ALA A 104 2.25 12.27 10.76
CA ALA A 104 1.39 12.45 11.92
C ALA A 104 0.84 11.14 12.54
N LYS A 105 0.99 10.01 11.86
CA LYS A 105 0.49 8.70 12.31
C LYS A 105 1.56 7.85 12.99
N GLU A 106 2.81 8.30 13.03
CA GLU A 106 3.95 7.54 13.55
C GLU A 106 3.66 6.88 14.91
N ASP A 107 3.33 7.69 15.91
CA ASP A 107 3.07 7.22 17.28
C ASP A 107 1.95 6.18 17.36
N ARG A 108 0.90 6.36 16.55
CA ARG A 108 -0.23 5.43 16.54
C ARG A 108 0.14 4.12 15.87
N LEU A 109 0.83 4.17 14.74
CA LEU A 109 1.29 2.97 14.03
C LEU A 109 2.30 2.20 14.89
N ARG A 110 3.22 2.90 15.56
CA ARG A 110 4.19 2.33 16.51
C ARG A 110 3.52 1.51 17.60
N ARG A 111 2.50 2.07 18.26
CA ARG A 111 1.73 1.38 19.32
C ARG A 111 0.99 0.15 18.80
N LEU A 112 0.55 0.16 17.54
CA LEU A 112 -0.22 -0.93 16.94
C LEU A 112 0.67 -2.00 16.29
N TRP A 113 1.94 -1.70 16.03
CA TRP A 113 2.84 -2.50 15.18
C TRP A 113 2.88 -3.98 15.57
N VAL A 114 3.38 -4.27 16.78
CA VAL A 114 3.55 -5.64 17.27
C VAL A 114 2.19 -6.33 17.43
N ASN A 115 1.25 -5.67 18.11
CA ASN A 115 -0.05 -6.28 18.44
C ASN A 115 -0.89 -6.63 17.21
N ARG A 116 -0.71 -5.93 16.07
CA ARG A 116 -1.44 -6.22 14.84
C ARG A 116 -0.71 -7.17 13.90
N LEU A 117 0.63 -7.14 13.85
CA LEU A 117 1.41 -7.83 12.81
C LEU A 117 2.21 -9.04 13.29
N ALA A 118 2.47 -9.20 14.59
CA ALA A 118 3.33 -10.29 15.09
C ALA A 118 2.81 -11.69 14.73
N HIS A 119 1.49 -11.86 14.60
CA HIS A 119 0.88 -13.13 14.20
C HIS A 119 0.75 -13.32 12.68
N GLN A 120 1.03 -12.27 11.89
CA GLN A 120 0.86 -12.26 10.43
C GLN A 120 2.20 -12.39 9.69
N THR A 121 3.33 -12.28 10.41
CA THR A 121 4.68 -12.26 9.82
C THR A 121 5.60 -13.15 10.63
N SER A 122 6.44 -13.94 9.97
CA SER A 122 7.38 -14.86 10.65
C SER A 122 8.46 -14.10 11.42
N GLN A 123 8.90 -12.96 10.89
CA GLN A 123 9.86 -12.07 11.53
C GLN A 123 9.43 -10.63 11.27
N LEU A 124 8.91 -9.97 12.32
CA LEU A 124 8.46 -8.59 12.23
C LEU A 124 9.67 -7.65 12.38
N PRO A 125 10.01 -6.82 11.37
CA PRO A 125 11.09 -5.85 11.50
C PRO A 125 10.79 -4.76 12.54
N PRO A 126 11.83 -4.13 13.12
CA PRO A 126 11.65 -3.00 14.03
C PRO A 126 10.88 -1.86 13.37
N PHE A 127 9.87 -1.33 14.07
CA PHE A 127 9.00 -0.26 13.54
C PHE A 127 9.80 0.95 13.05
N ASP A 128 10.80 1.38 13.82
CA ASP A 128 11.60 2.58 13.52
C ASP A 128 12.31 2.49 12.17
N GLU A 129 12.84 1.31 11.84
CA GLU A 129 13.54 1.08 10.59
C GLU A 129 12.57 1.18 9.41
N VAL A 130 11.47 0.43 9.49
CA VAL A 130 10.40 0.42 8.49
C VAL A 130 9.85 1.83 8.25
N PHE A 131 9.48 2.53 9.32
CA PHE A 131 8.87 3.86 9.20
C PHE A 131 9.85 4.88 8.60
N ARG A 132 11.11 4.87 9.05
CA ARG A 132 12.16 5.74 8.52
C ARG A 132 12.38 5.48 7.03
N ASP A 133 12.42 4.21 6.61
CA ASP A 133 12.69 3.84 5.22
C ASP A 133 11.53 4.25 4.30
N VAL A 134 10.28 4.00 4.72
CA VAL A 134 9.10 4.47 3.97
C VAL A 134 9.07 5.99 3.89
N MET A 135 9.32 6.69 5.00
CA MET A 135 9.36 8.16 4.99
C MET A 135 10.49 8.73 4.14
N ARG A 136 11.62 8.02 4.00
CA ARG A 136 12.69 8.41 3.06
C ARG A 136 12.19 8.39 1.62
N VAL A 137 11.50 7.32 1.21
CA VAL A 137 10.93 7.19 -0.13
C VAL A 137 9.84 8.24 -0.38
N VAL A 138 8.96 8.47 0.59
CA VAL A 138 7.90 9.49 0.48
C VAL A 138 8.48 10.90 0.33
N ARG A 139 9.52 11.26 1.09
CA ARG A 139 10.21 12.56 0.95
C ARG A 139 10.90 12.71 -0.39
N ALA A 140 11.58 11.65 -0.86
CA ALA A 140 12.26 11.66 -2.16
C ALA A 140 11.29 11.88 -3.33
N ALA A 141 9.99 11.63 -3.13
CA ALA A 141 8.96 11.87 -4.13
C ALA A 141 8.63 13.36 -4.37
N GLY A 142 9.08 14.27 -3.49
CA GLY A 142 8.86 15.71 -3.65
C GLY A 142 7.38 16.11 -3.67
N LEU A 143 6.55 15.47 -2.83
CA LEU A 143 5.12 15.75 -2.78
C LEU A 143 4.83 17.16 -2.26
N PRO A 144 3.79 17.85 -2.75
CA PRO A 144 3.47 19.20 -2.32
C PRO A 144 3.08 19.22 -0.84
N GLY A 145 3.51 20.27 -0.14
CA GLY A 145 3.09 20.55 1.22
C GLY A 145 1.58 20.80 1.33
N PRO A 146 1.03 20.82 2.56
CA PRO A 146 -0.38 21.09 2.78
C PRO A 146 -0.75 22.49 2.26
N GLN A 147 -1.89 22.61 1.60
CA GLN A 147 -2.40 23.93 1.22
C GLN A 147 -2.93 24.67 2.46
N PRO A 148 -2.69 25.99 2.58
CA PRO A 148 -3.30 26.80 3.63
C PRO A 148 -4.83 26.72 3.51
N LYS A 149 -5.49 26.65 4.68
CA LYS A 149 -6.95 26.72 4.77
C LYS A 149 -7.47 28.11 4.45
#